data_AF-A0AA88T112-F1
#
_entry.id   AF-A0AA88T112-F1
#
_cell.length_a   1.000
_cell.length_b   1.000
_cell.length_c   1.000
_cell.angle_alpha   90.00
_cell.angle_beta   90.00
_cell.angle_gamma   90.00
#
_symmetry.space_group_name_H-M   'P 1'
#
loop_
_entity.id
_entity.type
_entity.pdbx_description
1 polymer ?
#
loop_
_entity_poly.entity_id
_entity_poly.type
_entity_poly.pdbx_seq_one_letter_code
_entity_poly.pdbx_strand_id
1 'polypeptide(L)'
;MEEQKWLKEQIFGKGYFWMGLTDREEENVWRWLDGTKPAFTKWKTGQPDNWGHGHEVGEDCAGLIHEGFWNDFFCEDLISYICEKEMKTSEATGL
;
A
#
# COMPACT_ATOMS: atom_id res chain seq x y z
N MET A 1 -11.59 -1.65 -7.47
CA MET A 1 -12.28 -0.60 -6.68
C MET A 1 -13.01 -1.21 -5.49
N GLU A 2 -13.59 -2.41 -5.59
CA GLU A 2 -14.19 -3.10 -4.43
C GLU A 2 -13.17 -3.42 -3.34
N GLU A 3 -11.98 -3.89 -3.69
CA GLU A 3 -10.92 -4.21 -2.72
C GLU A 3 -10.55 -2.98 -1.87
N GLN A 4 -10.27 -1.85 -2.50
CA GLN A 4 -9.99 -0.58 -1.82
C GLN A 4 -11.13 -0.16 -0.86
N LYS A 5 -12.39 -0.43 -1.23
CA LYS A 5 -13.54 -0.17 -0.36
C LYS A 5 -13.55 -1.13 0.83
N TRP A 6 -13.33 -2.42 0.59
CA TRP A 6 -13.25 -3.44 1.64
C TRP A 6 -12.12 -3.14 2.62
N LEU A 7 -10.92 -2.82 2.13
CA LEU A 7 -9.77 -2.41 2.95
C LEU A 7 -10.15 -1.23 3.86
N LYS A 8 -10.75 -0.18 3.29
CA LYS A 8 -11.21 0.99 4.06
C LYS A 8 -12.15 0.57 5.19
N GLU A 9 -13.14 -0.27 4.93
CA GLU A 9 -14.09 -0.75 5.95
C GLU A 9 -13.37 -1.56 7.05
N GLN A 10 -12.35 -2.35 6.69
CA GLN A 10 -11.60 -3.14 7.67
C GLN A 10 -10.66 -2.29 8.53
N ILE A 11 -10.07 -1.22 8.00
CA ILE A 11 -9.01 -0.46 8.68
C ILE A 11 -9.46 0.88 9.25
N PHE A 12 -10.71 1.32 8.98
CA PHE A 12 -11.17 2.65 9.39
C PHE A 12 -10.96 2.89 10.89
N GLY A 13 -10.16 3.90 11.22
CA GLY A 13 -9.83 4.26 12.61
C GLY A 13 -8.89 3.28 13.34
N LYS A 14 -8.24 2.34 12.64
CA LYS A 14 -7.33 1.34 13.24
C LYS A 14 -5.84 1.68 13.13
N GLY A 15 -5.49 2.80 12.50
CA GLY A 15 -4.11 3.27 12.35
C GLY A 15 -3.59 3.18 10.92
N TYR A 16 -2.33 2.82 10.77
CA TYR A 16 -1.60 2.80 9.51
C TYR A 16 -1.13 1.39 9.17
N PHE A 17 -1.18 1.06 7.88
CA PHE A 17 -0.86 -0.29 7.41
C PHE A 17 0.02 -0.25 6.17
N TRP A 18 1.18 -0.87 6.22
CA TRP A 18 1.99 -1.15 5.05
C TRP A 18 1.20 -1.94 4.00
N MET A 19 1.44 -1.58 2.75
CA MET A 19 1.09 -2.37 1.57
C MET A 19 2.37 -2.71 0.79
N GLY A 20 2.27 -3.61 -0.17
CA GLY A 20 3.44 -4.04 -0.95
C GLY A 20 3.91 -3.09 -2.05
N LEU A 21 3.63 -1.77 -1.97
CA LEU A 21 3.96 -0.81 -3.02
C LEU A 21 5.15 0.06 -2.59
N THR A 22 6.14 0.23 -3.47
CA THR A 22 7.35 1.04 -3.21
C THR A 22 7.90 1.63 -4.51
N ASP A 23 8.60 2.76 -4.42
CA ASP A 23 9.40 3.34 -5.50
C ASP A 23 10.89 3.45 -5.15
N ARG A 24 11.34 2.74 -4.11
CA ARG A 24 12.74 2.69 -3.63
C ARG A 24 13.80 2.40 -4.71
N GLU A 25 13.42 1.72 -5.79
CA GLU A 25 14.33 1.44 -6.91
C GLU A 25 14.53 2.67 -7.82
N GLU A 26 13.47 3.45 -8.03
CA GLU A 26 13.44 4.59 -8.92
C GLU A 26 12.30 5.53 -8.46
N GLU A 27 12.69 6.62 -7.81
CA GLU A 27 11.82 7.69 -7.32
C GLU A 27 10.70 8.06 -8.32
N ASN A 28 9.45 8.15 -7.84
CA ASN A 28 8.22 8.34 -8.62
C ASN A 28 7.81 7.15 -9.53
N VAL A 29 8.52 6.02 -9.50
CA VAL A 29 8.18 4.79 -10.24
C VAL A 29 7.74 3.70 -9.28
N TRP A 30 6.48 3.81 -8.84
CA TRP A 30 5.85 2.87 -7.93
C TRP A 30 5.64 1.48 -8.53
N ARG A 31 6.08 0.46 -7.80
CA ARG A 31 5.95 -0.97 -8.15
C ARG A 31 5.46 -1.76 -6.96
N TRP A 32 4.67 -2.80 -7.25
CA TRP A 32 4.40 -3.85 -6.28
C TRP A 32 5.66 -4.70 -6.07
N LEU A 33 5.71 -5.46 -4.97
CA LEU A 33 6.86 -6.33 -4.65
C LEU A 33 7.16 -7.40 -5.72
N ASP A 34 6.23 -7.67 -6.65
CA ASP A 34 6.44 -8.55 -7.80
C ASP A 34 7.00 -7.84 -9.04
N GLY A 35 7.25 -6.53 -8.94
CA GLY A 35 7.78 -5.66 -9.99
C GLY A 35 6.73 -5.05 -10.92
N THR A 36 5.46 -5.42 -10.78
CA THR A 36 4.36 -4.88 -11.60
C THR A 36 3.99 -3.45 -11.18
N LYS A 37 3.44 -2.66 -12.11
CA LYS A 37 2.99 -1.29 -11.86
C LYS A 37 1.53 -1.27 -11.39
N PRO A 38 1.14 -0.37 -10.49
CA PRO A 38 -0.25 -0.26 -10.06
C PRO A 38 -1.13 0.24 -11.23
N ALA A 39 -2.22 -0.47 -11.51
CA ALA A 39 -3.24 -0.03 -12.46
C ALA A 39 -4.22 1.00 -11.85
N PHE A 40 -4.20 1.15 -10.53
CA PHE A 40 -5.04 2.04 -9.75
C PHE A 40 -4.25 2.57 -8.57
N THR A 41 -4.46 3.84 -8.22
CA THR A 41 -3.92 4.43 -7.01
C THR A 41 -4.99 5.21 -6.25
N LYS A 42 -4.84 5.30 -4.92
CA LYS A 42 -5.74 6.05 -4.05
C LYS A 42 -4.99 6.93 -3.06
N TRP A 43 -3.94 7.59 -3.56
CA TRP A 43 -3.18 8.58 -2.80
C TRP A 43 -4.09 9.60 -2.12
N LYS A 44 -3.74 9.94 -0.88
CA LYS A 44 -4.30 11.10 -0.19
C LYS A 44 -3.93 12.33 -1.00
N THR A 45 -4.79 13.35 -0.99
CA THR A 45 -4.43 14.64 -1.62
C THR A 45 -3.11 15.16 -1.05
N GLY A 46 -2.19 15.47 -1.98
CA GLY A 46 -0.81 15.87 -1.68
C GLY A 46 0.22 14.76 -1.89
N GLN A 47 -0.20 13.49 -1.99
CA GLN A 47 0.70 12.34 -2.00
C GLN A 47 0.83 11.65 -3.37
N PRO A 48 1.94 10.93 -3.61
CA PRO A 48 3.14 10.89 -2.76
C PRO A 48 3.92 12.22 -2.83
N ASP A 49 4.57 12.61 -1.74
CA ASP A 49 5.31 13.87 -1.61
C ASP A 49 6.80 13.70 -1.35
N ASN A 50 7.27 12.46 -1.21
CA ASN A 50 8.64 12.06 -0.96
C ASN A 50 9.28 12.90 0.16
N TRP A 51 8.54 13.06 1.26
CA TRP A 51 8.90 14.04 2.27
C TRP A 51 10.14 13.62 3.06
N GLY A 52 11.23 14.38 2.96
CA GLY A 52 12.51 13.98 3.59
C GLY A 52 12.57 13.97 5.13
N HIS A 53 11.64 14.61 5.88
CA HIS A 53 11.74 14.83 7.35
C HIS A 53 13.13 15.31 7.87
N GLY A 54 13.97 15.92 7.01
CA GLY A 54 15.34 16.31 7.36
C GLY A 54 16.40 15.20 7.16
N HIS A 55 16.02 14.06 6.60
CA HIS A 55 16.91 13.02 6.10
C HIS A 55 17.34 13.30 4.64
N GLU A 56 18.44 12.67 4.22
CA GLU A 56 18.96 12.77 2.85
C GLU A 56 18.12 11.98 1.84
N VAL A 57 17.38 10.99 2.33
CA VAL A 57 16.44 10.15 1.56
C VAL A 57 15.02 10.50 2.01
N GLY A 58 14.06 10.43 1.09
CA GLY A 58 12.66 10.64 1.42
C GLY A 58 11.88 9.34 1.58
N GLU A 59 10.56 9.43 1.37
CA GLU A 59 9.59 8.39 1.69
C GLU A 59 9.35 7.48 0.48
N ASP A 60 9.77 6.21 0.57
CA ASP A 60 9.74 5.29 -0.58
C ASP A 60 8.72 4.13 -0.43
N CYS A 61 8.02 4.06 0.71
CA CYS A 61 7.15 2.92 1.04
C CYS A 61 5.69 3.34 1.20
N ALA A 62 4.78 2.73 0.46
CA ALA A 62 3.36 3.08 0.55
C ALA A 62 2.68 2.40 1.75
N GLY A 63 1.79 3.14 2.41
CA GLY A 63 0.89 2.63 3.43
C GLY A 63 -0.51 3.21 3.31
N LEU A 64 -1.48 2.50 3.87
CA LEU A 64 -2.85 2.95 4.07
C LEU A 64 -2.94 3.77 5.35
N ILE A 65 -3.50 4.97 5.25
CA ILE A 65 -3.88 5.77 6.42
C ILE A 65 -5.24 5.34 6.97
N HIS A 66 -5.57 5.80 8.18
CA HIS A 66 -6.77 5.41 8.92
C HIS A 66 -8.10 5.71 8.19
N GLU A 67 -8.14 6.60 7.20
CA GLU A 67 -9.31 6.85 6.35
C GLU A 67 -9.36 5.99 5.06
N GLY A 68 -8.33 5.19 4.82
CA GLY A 68 -8.19 4.29 3.68
C GLY A 68 -7.46 4.87 2.46
N PHE A 69 -6.97 6.11 2.51
CA PHE A 69 -6.14 6.67 1.44
C PHE A 69 -4.68 6.21 1.56
N TRP A 70 -3.89 6.42 0.51
CA TRP A 70 -2.50 6.01 0.47
C TRP A 70 -1.58 7.20 0.81
N ASN A 71 -0.48 6.92 1.49
CA ASN A 71 0.61 7.84 1.79
C ASN A 71 1.91 7.06 1.55
N ASP A 72 2.92 7.70 1.01
CA ASP A 72 4.31 7.27 1.15
C ASP A 72 4.77 7.55 2.59
N PHE A 73 5.67 6.73 3.10
CA PHE A 73 6.22 6.82 4.44
C PHE A 73 7.68 6.41 4.40
N PHE A 74 8.42 6.75 5.45
CA PHE A 74 9.74 6.19 5.67
C PHE A 74 9.61 4.69 5.89
N CYS A 75 10.33 3.91 5.09
CA CYS A 75 10.22 2.45 5.10
C CYS A 75 10.51 1.81 6.48
N GLU A 76 11.21 2.53 7.36
CA GLU A 76 11.53 2.13 8.72
C GLU A 76 10.42 2.45 9.75
N ASP A 77 9.33 3.10 9.34
CA ASP A 77 8.21 3.44 10.23
C ASP A 77 7.59 2.18 10.86
N LEU A 78 7.33 2.27 12.17
CA LEU A 78 6.79 1.17 12.97
C LEU A 78 5.26 1.12 12.89
N ILE A 79 4.73 0.74 11.73
CA ILE A 79 3.29 0.55 11.49
C ILE A 79 2.94 -0.91 11.20
N SER A 80 1.65 -1.26 11.27
CA SER A 80 1.16 -2.62 10.97
C SER A 80 1.24 -2.93 9.48
N TYR A 81 0.97 -4.15 9.03
CA TYR A 81 0.98 -4.52 7.60
C TYR A 81 -0.22 -5.38 7.22
N ILE A 82 -0.58 -5.34 5.93
CA ILE A 82 -1.61 -6.21 5.35
C ILE A 82 -0.94 -7.07 4.27
N CYS A 83 -1.20 -8.37 4.29
CA CYS A 83 -0.74 -9.30 3.26
C CYS A 83 -1.90 -9.76 2.39
N GLU A 84 -1.61 -9.91 1.10
CA GLU A 84 -2.50 -10.55 0.14
C GLU A 84 -2.11 -12.02 -0.06
N LYS A 85 -3.11 -12.87 -0.34
CA LYS A 85 -2.89 -14.23 -0.81
C LYS A 85 -3.99 -14.61 -1.79
N GLU A 86 -3.62 -15.42 -2.77
CA GLU A 86 -4.59 -16.04 -3.67
C GLU A 86 -5.57 -16.93 -2.90
N MET A 87 -6.86 -16.75 -3.16
CA MET A 87 -7.88 -17.65 -2.65
C MET A 87 -7.83 -18.95 -3.45
N LYS A 88 -7.57 -20.07 -2.77
CA LYS A 88 -7.76 -21.38 -3.40
C LYS A 88 -9.23 -21.55 -3.74
N THR A 89 -9.56 -21.58 -5.02
CA THR A 89 -10.86 -22.09 -5.45
C THR A 89 -10.90 -23.57 -5.12
N SER A 90 -11.88 -24.00 -4.32
CA SER A 90 -12.13 -25.43 -4.18
C SER A 90 -12.46 -25.96 -5.57
N GLU A 91 -11.65 -26.89 -6.09
CA GLU A 91 -12.08 -27.71 -7.22
C GLU A 91 -13.43 -28.30 -6.83
N ALA A 92 -14.49 -27.88 -7.52
CA ALA A 92 -15.72 -28.63 -7.53
C ALA A 92 -15.34 -30.00 -8.08
N THR A 93 -15.09 -30.94 -7.17
CA THR A 93 -14.98 -32.35 -7.49
C THR A 93 -16.38 -32.75 -7.94
N GLY A 94 -16.62 -32.58 -9.24
CA GLY A 94 -17.74 -33.18 -9.93
C GLY A 94 -17.56 -34.69 -9.86
N LEU A 95 -18.28 -35.31 -8.93
CA LEU A 95 -18.82 -36.66 -9.05
C LEU A 95 -20.31 -36.54 -9.29
#